data_AF-A0A851IHY6-F1
#
_entry.id   AF-A0A851IHY6-F1
#
_cell.length_a   1.000
_cell.length_b   1.000
_cell.length_c   1.000
_cell.angle_alpha   90.00
_cell.angle_beta   90.00
_cell.angle_gamma   90.00
#
_symmetry.space_group_name_H-M   'P 1'
#
loop_
_entity.id
_entity.type
_entity.pdbx_description
1 polymer ?
#
loop_
_entity_poly.entity_id
_entity_poly.type
_entity_poly.pdbx_seq_one_letter_code
_entity_poly.pdbx_strand_id
1 'polypeptide(L)'
;MNNIQMILICVFLAVSILINIFTYLRFKNSDFSGISDTSKIEAQLILIDRKLSDIKSDIKDITARIEGLENLPVMEFDETASYIKSGMNIQEIAKKTNKSIKEVELMLKMRGLI
;
A
#
# COMPACT_ATOMS: atom_id res chain seq x y z
N MET A 1 11.82 47.28 -53.49
CA MET A 1 12.21 45.85 -53.39
C MET A 1 12.49 45.34 -54.79
N ASN A 2 13.63 44.69 -55.00
CA ASN A 2 13.94 44.10 -56.31
C ASN A 2 12.96 42.96 -56.61
N ASN A 3 12.55 42.80 -57.86
CA ASN A 3 11.64 41.72 -58.30
C ASN A 3 12.11 40.33 -57.81
N ILE A 4 13.42 40.12 -57.71
CA ILE A 4 14.06 38.91 -57.19
C ILE A 4 13.68 38.64 -55.72
N GLN A 5 13.65 39.67 -54.87
CA GLN A 5 13.29 39.54 -53.46
C GLN A 5 11.81 39.17 -53.29
N MET A 6 10.93 39.77 -54.11
CA MET A 6 9.50 39.43 -54.12
C MET A 6 9.25 37.98 -54.54
N ILE A 7 9.98 37.49 -55.55
CA ILE A 7 9.89 36.09 -56.00
C ILE A 7 10.30 35.12 -54.88
N LEU A 8 11.42 35.40 -54.19
CA LEU A 8 11.89 34.55 -53.09
C LEU A 8 10.87 34.48 -51.94
N ILE A 9 10.25 35.61 -51.59
CA ILE A 9 9.22 35.67 -50.54
C ILE A 9 7.99 34.84 -50.96
N CYS A 10 7.55 34.95 -52.21
CA CYS A 10 6.42 34.17 -52.72
C CYS A 10 6.70 32.65 -52.70
N VAL A 11 7.91 32.22 -53.05
CA VAL A 11 8.31 30.81 -53.00
C VAL A 11 8.34 30.30 -51.57
N PHE A 12 8.90 31.07 -50.63
CA PHE A 12 8.94 30.70 -49.22
C PHE A 12 7.53 30.57 -48.62
N LEU A 13 6.62 31.48 -48.96
CA LEU A 13 5.21 31.41 -48.58
C LEU A 13 4.53 30.16 -49.14
N ALA A 14 4.73 29.84 -50.42
CA ALA A 14 4.16 28.64 -51.03
C ALA A 14 4.64 27.37 -50.33
N VAL A 15 5.94 27.27 -50.03
CA VAL A 15 6.51 26.12 -49.30
C VAL A 15 5.95 26.03 -47.88
N SER A 16 5.82 27.16 -47.18
CA SER A 16 5.26 27.20 -45.82
C SER A 16 3.81 26.71 -45.78
N ILE A 17 3.00 27.12 -46.76
CA ILE A 17 1.61 26.68 -46.91
C ILE A 17 1.54 25.18 -47.19
N LEU A 18 2.38 24.68 -48.11
CA LEU A 18 2.44 23.25 -48.44
C LEU A 18 2.86 22.39 -47.24
N ILE A 19 3.88 22.82 -46.48
CA ILE A 19 4.32 22.12 -45.27
C ILE A 19 3.20 22.12 -44.23
N ASN A 20 2.47 23.23 -44.08
CA ASN A 20 1.39 23.34 -43.11
C ASN A 20 0.20 22.43 -43.48
N ILE A 21 -0.21 22.43 -44.75
CA ILE A 21 -1.25 21.52 -45.27
C ILE A 21 -0.82 20.06 -45.13
N PHE A 22 0.43 19.72 -45.47
CA PHE A 22 0.96 18.37 -45.32
C PHE A 22 0.98 17.93 -43.85
N THR A 23 1.39 18.82 -42.95
CA THR A 23 1.39 18.57 -41.51
C THR A 23 -0.04 18.40 -40.99
N TYR A 24 -0.97 19.26 -41.41
CA TYR A 24 -2.38 19.15 -41.05
C TYR A 24 -3.01 17.86 -41.57
N LEU A 25 -2.77 17.48 -42.83
CA LEU A 25 -3.25 16.22 -43.39
C LEU A 25 -2.60 15.02 -42.71
N ARG A 26 -1.30 15.08 -42.39
CA ARG A 26 -0.60 14.06 -41.64
C ARG A 26 -1.21 13.91 -40.25
N PHE A 27 -1.50 15.00 -39.53
CA PHE A 27 -2.14 14.94 -38.21
C PHE A 27 -3.62 14.53 -38.29
N LYS A 28 -4.34 14.93 -39.34
CA LYS A 28 -5.75 14.56 -39.54
C LYS A 28 -5.90 13.08 -39.92
N ASN A 29 -4.97 12.55 -40.71
CA ASN A 29 -4.92 11.14 -41.10
C ASN A 29 -4.11 10.28 -40.12
N SER A 30 -3.32 10.90 -39.24
CA SER A 30 -2.84 10.28 -38.01
C SER A 30 -4.04 10.25 -37.09
N ASP A 31 -4.90 9.30 -37.39
CA ASP A 31 -5.89 8.77 -36.51
C ASP A 31 -5.26 8.76 -35.10
N PHE A 32 -5.74 9.65 -34.23
CA PHE A 32 -5.37 9.68 -32.81
C PHE A 32 -6.02 8.46 -32.10
N SER A 33 -6.08 7.33 -32.80
CA SER A 33 -6.41 5.99 -32.36
C SER A 33 -5.14 5.23 -31.90
N GLY A 34 -4.05 5.96 -31.68
CA GLY A 34 -2.72 5.44 -31.41
C GLY A 34 -2.17 5.67 -30.00
N ILE A 35 -3.01 5.94 -28.98
CA ILE A 35 -2.66 5.38 -27.67
C ILE A 35 -3.03 3.90 -27.80
N SER A 36 -2.16 3.13 -28.45
CA SER A 36 -2.36 1.69 -28.63
C SER A 36 -2.67 1.10 -27.27
N ASP A 37 -3.62 0.17 -27.19
CA ASP A 37 -3.97 -0.46 -25.92
C ASP A 37 -2.72 -1.02 -25.20
N THR A 38 -1.67 -1.35 -25.95
CA THR A 38 -0.35 -1.72 -25.43
C THR A 38 0.30 -0.66 -24.55
N SER A 39 0.22 0.64 -24.89
CA SER A 39 0.77 1.73 -24.07
C SER A 39 -0.01 1.96 -22.78
N LYS A 40 -1.34 1.76 -22.80
CA LYS A 40 -2.17 1.77 -21.59
C LYS A 40 -1.87 0.57 -20.71
N ILE A 41 -1.71 -0.62 -21.31
CA ILE A 41 -1.35 -1.85 -20.62
C ILE A 41 0.03 -1.73 -19.99
N GLU A 42 1.00 -1.13 -20.69
CA GLU A 42 2.35 -0.88 -20.19
C GLU A 42 2.34 0.08 -19.01
N ALA A 43 1.59 1.18 -19.10
CA ALA A 43 1.41 2.09 -17.97
C ALA A 43 0.73 1.40 -16.76
N GLN A 44 -0.26 0.55 -17.01
CA GLN A 44 -0.90 -0.24 -15.95
C GLN A 44 0.06 -1.27 -15.33
N LEU A 45 0.91 -1.91 -16.12
CA LEU A 45 1.95 -2.84 -15.64
C LEU A 45 2.95 -2.12 -14.75
N ILE A 46 3.42 -0.93 -15.12
CA ILE A 46 4.32 -0.11 -14.30
C ILE A 46 3.66 0.24 -12.96
N LEU A 47 2.38 0.60 -12.97
CA LEU A 47 1.64 0.89 -11.73
C LEU A 47 1.47 -0.35 -10.84
N ILE A 48 1.25 -1.52 -11.44
CA ILE A 48 1.15 -2.80 -10.73
C ILE A 48 2.50 -3.17 -10.12
N ASP A 49 3.59 -3.06 -10.87
CA ASP A 49 4.94 -3.38 -10.40
C ASP A 49 5.33 -2.49 -9.20
N ARG A 50 5.01 -1.19 -9.27
CA ARG A 50 5.23 -0.28 -8.15
C ARG A 50 4.42 -0.70 -6.92
N LYS A 51 3.13 -1.02 -7.08
CA LYS A 51 2.28 -1.49 -5.98
C LYS A 51 2.78 -2.81 -5.39
N LEU A 52 3.30 -3.73 -6.21
CA LEU A 52 3.89 -4.99 -5.74
C LEU A 52 5.17 -4.74 -4.95
N SER A 53 6.00 -3.80 -5.38
CA SER A 53 7.19 -3.37 -4.65
C SER A 53 6.83 -2.79 -3.28
N ASP A 54 5.81 -1.93 -3.22
CA ASP A 54 5.31 -1.35 -1.97
C ASP A 54 4.80 -2.45 -1.02
N ILE A 55 3.96 -3.37 -1.51
CA ILE A 55 3.46 -4.52 -0.73
C ILE A 55 4.60 -5.39 -0.20
N LYS A 56 5.62 -5.66 -1.02
CA LYS A 56 6.79 -6.45 -0.60
C LYS A 56 7.55 -5.75 0.53
N SER A 57 7.65 -4.42 0.48
CA SER A 57 8.24 -3.63 1.56
C SER A 57 7.42 -3.69 2.83
N ASP A 58 6.10 -3.52 2.74
CA ASP A 58 5.18 -3.59 3.89
C ASP A 58 5.21 -4.97 4.54
N ILE A 59 5.24 -6.04 3.74
CA ILE A 59 5.39 -7.41 4.24
C ILE A 59 6.70 -7.56 5.01
N LYS A 60 7.81 -7.02 4.49
CA LYS A 60 9.10 -7.08 5.18
C LYS A 60 9.08 -6.35 6.51
N ASP A 61 8.42 -5.18 6.58
CA ASP A 61 8.25 -4.44 7.83
C ASP A 61 7.38 -5.21 8.84
N ILE A 62 6.28 -5.82 8.37
CA ILE A 62 5.43 -6.68 9.19
C ILE A 62 6.21 -7.88 9.73
N THR A 63 6.99 -8.57 8.89
CA THR A 63 7.83 -9.69 9.32
C THR A 63 8.82 -9.25 10.40
N ALA A 64 9.50 -8.11 10.23
CA ALA A 64 10.42 -7.60 11.23
C ALA A 64 9.72 -7.26 12.56
N ARG A 65 8.49 -6.71 12.50
CA ARG A 65 7.68 -6.47 13.71
C ARG A 65 7.25 -7.77 14.39
N ILE A 66 6.89 -8.80 13.62
CA ILE A 66 6.51 -10.11 14.16
C ILE A 66 7.72 -10.78 14.83
N GLU A 67 8.89 -10.78 14.19
CA GLU A 67 10.12 -11.30 14.79
C GLU A 67 10.48 -10.52 16.08
N GLY A 68 10.23 -9.21 16.10
CA GLY A 68 10.35 -8.39 17.31
C GLY A 68 9.37 -8.78 18.41
N LEU A 69 8.16 -9.22 18.07
CA LEU A 69 7.15 -9.70 19.02
C LEU A 69 7.45 -11.11 19.53
N GLU A 70 8.01 -11.98 18.70
CA GLU A 70 8.39 -13.36 19.08
C GLU A 70 9.54 -13.36 20.11
N ASN A 71 10.37 -12.31 20.10
CA ASN A 71 11.44 -12.10 21.08
C ASN A 71 11.00 -11.36 22.36
N LEU A 72 9.71 -11.03 22.52
CA LEU A 72 9.20 -10.58 23.80
C LEU A 72 9.12 -11.78 24.76
N PRO A 73 9.51 -11.61 26.04
CA PRO A 73 9.24 -12.63 27.04
C PRO A 73 7.73 -12.89 27.03
N VAL A 74 7.33 -14.11 26.71
CA VAL A 74 5.95 -14.57 26.85
C VAL A 74 5.56 -14.29 28.29
N MET A 75 4.83 -13.19 28.49
CA MET A 75 4.29 -12.86 29.80
C MET A 75 3.26 -13.94 30.06
N GLU A 76 3.63 -14.90 30.90
CA GLU A 76 2.76 -16.00 31.30
C GLU A 76 1.42 -15.40 31.73
N PHE A 77 0.39 -15.60 30.92
CA PHE A 77 -0.89 -14.94 31.13
C PHE A 77 -1.51 -15.50 32.39
N ASP A 78 -1.39 -14.75 33.48
CA ASP A 78 -1.94 -15.17 34.77
C ASP A 78 -3.46 -15.00 34.77
N GLU A 79 -4.14 -16.05 34.32
CA GLU A 79 -5.60 -16.11 34.25
C GLU A 79 -6.26 -15.77 35.59
N THR A 80 -5.70 -16.23 36.72
CA THR A 80 -6.30 -15.96 38.04
C THR A 80 -6.20 -14.50 38.44
N ALA A 81 -5.11 -13.81 38.11
CA ALA A 81 -4.97 -12.38 38.33
C ALA A 81 -5.90 -11.56 37.42
N SER A 82 -6.09 -12.01 36.18
CA SER A 82 -7.06 -11.41 35.24
C SER A 82 -8.49 -11.53 35.78
N TYR A 83 -8.87 -12.70 36.30
CA TYR A 83 -10.20 -12.90 36.86
C TYR A 83 -10.48 -12.05 38.10
N ILE A 84 -9.50 -11.89 39.01
CA ILE A 84 -9.63 -10.97 40.16
C ILE A 84 -9.78 -9.52 39.69
N LYS A 85 -8.97 -9.06 38.73
CA LYS A 85 -9.10 -7.70 38.16
C LYS A 85 -10.46 -7.47 37.49
N SER A 86 -11.07 -8.52 36.95
CA SER A 86 -12.42 -8.47 36.38
C SER A 86 -13.55 -8.48 37.42
N GLY A 87 -13.23 -8.53 38.72
CA GLY A 87 -14.20 -8.52 39.82
C GLY A 87 -14.84 -9.88 40.12
N MET A 88 -14.29 -10.97 39.57
CA MET A 88 -14.82 -12.33 39.76
C MET A 88 -14.57 -12.83 41.17
N ASN A 89 -15.55 -13.51 41.78
CA ASN A 89 -15.37 -14.08 43.12
C ASN A 89 -14.49 -15.35 43.08
N ILE A 90 -13.86 -15.69 44.21
CA ILE A 90 -12.94 -16.84 44.31
C ILE A 90 -13.63 -18.17 43.96
N GLN A 91 -14.93 -18.31 44.23
CA GLN A 91 -15.69 -19.53 43.93
C GLN A 91 -15.90 -19.75 42.43
N GLU A 92 -16.14 -18.67 41.69
CA GLU A 92 -16.28 -18.65 40.24
C GLU A 92 -14.93 -18.90 39.56
N ILE A 93 -13.85 -18.32 40.09
CA ILE A 93 -12.49 -18.59 39.62
C ILE A 93 -12.16 -20.08 39.81
N ALA A 94 -12.43 -20.64 40.98
CA ALA A 94 -12.21 -22.06 41.28
C ALA A 94 -12.94 -22.99 40.30
N LYS A 95 -14.19 -22.66 39.95
CA LYS A 95 -14.96 -23.40 38.93
C LYS A 95 -14.34 -23.27 37.54
N LYS A 96 -13.89 -22.08 37.14
CA LYS A 96 -13.28 -21.84 35.82
C LYS A 96 -11.93 -22.51 35.65
N THR A 97 -11.09 -22.47 36.69
CA THR A 97 -9.73 -23.04 36.65
C THR A 97 -9.68 -24.52 37.02
N ASN A 98 -10.84 -25.13 37.34
CA ASN A 98 -10.96 -26.50 37.86
C ASN A 98 -10.01 -26.78 39.04
N LYS A 99 -9.90 -25.81 39.96
CA LYS A 99 -9.06 -25.87 41.17
C LYS A 99 -9.95 -25.77 42.41
N SER A 100 -9.47 -26.22 43.55
CA SER A 100 -10.19 -26.02 44.80
C SER A 100 -10.16 -24.54 45.20
N ILE A 101 -11.19 -24.08 45.94
CA ILE A 101 -11.27 -22.71 46.44
C ILE A 101 -10.01 -22.33 47.25
N LYS A 102 -9.49 -23.27 48.06
CA LYS A 102 -8.29 -23.08 48.87
C LYS A 102 -7.03 -22.88 48.03
N GLU A 103 -6.89 -23.62 46.92
CA GLU A 103 -5.77 -23.44 46.01
C GLU A 103 -5.82 -22.08 45.33
N VAL A 104 -6.99 -21.63 44.88
CA VAL A 104 -7.16 -20.30 44.28
C VAL A 104 -6.83 -19.21 45.30
N GLU A 105 -7.35 -19.33 46.52
CA GLU A 105 -7.06 -18.36 47.58
C GLU A 105 -5.57 -18.30 47.92
N LEU A 106 -4.89 -19.45 47.99
CA LEU A 106 -3.44 -19.51 48.20
C LEU A 106 -2.67 -18.87 47.04
N MET A 107 -3.04 -19.16 45.80
CA MET A 107 -2.41 -18.56 44.61
C MET A 107 -2.55 -17.03 44.59
N LEU A 108 -3.71 -16.51 44.99
CA LEU A 108 -3.95 -15.07 45.04
C LEU A 108 -3.21 -14.40 46.20
N LYS A 109 -3.12 -15.04 47.37
CA LYS A 109 -2.33 -14.57 48.52
C LYS A 109 -0.83 -14.51 48.23
N MET A 110 -0.29 -15.56 47.61
CA MET A 110 1.13 -15.59 47.20
C MET A 110 1.47 -14.48 46.18
N ARG A 111 0.46 -13.92 45.50
CA ARG A 111 0.60 -12.86 44.50
C ARG A 111 0.21 -11.47 45.02
N GLY A 112 -0.21 -11.34 46.28
CA GLY A 112 -0.59 -10.05 46.89
C GLY A 112 -1.86 -9.42 46.30
N LEU A 113 -2.76 -10.23 45.74
CA LEU A 113 -4.00 -9.77 45.10
C LEU A 113 -5.20 -9.74 46.06
N ILE A 114 -5.10 -10.44 47.20
CA ILE A 114 -6.06 -10.48 48.31
C ILE A 114 -5.33 -10.64 49.65
#